data_AF-A0A316ZJI3-F1
#
_entry.id   AF-A0A316ZJI3-F1
#
_cell.length_a   1.000
_cell.length_b   1.000
_cell.length_c   1.000
_cell.angle_alpha   90.00
_cell.angle_beta   90.00
_cell.angle_gamma   90.00
#
_symmetry.space_group_name_H-M   'P 1'
#
loop_
_entity.id
_entity.type
_entity.pdbx_description
1 polymer ?
#
loop_
_entity_poly.entity_id
_entity_poly.type
_entity_poly.pdbx_seq_one_letter_code
_entity_poly.pdbx_strand_id
1 'polypeptide(L)'
;MERLAEGAEDAERLPFQHGENGSPMDAQAQEAQMDVGDLSMGATPGKKGKKNNGPEAERVRKDNHKEVERRRREQISLGIAELSQIVPGCDPKSTNKSAIVGSAVRYIQELRNNEQSNIEKWTLEKLLMDQAMNDLQAQLEATRRENE
;
A
#
# COMPACT_ATOMS: atom_id res chain seq x y z
N MET A 1 -17.70 -55.97 3.03
CA MET A 1 -17.60 -54.91 2.00
C MET A 1 -17.41 -53.60 2.74
N GLU A 2 -16.14 -53.31 2.93
CA GLU A 2 -15.55 -52.18 3.63
C GLU A 2 -15.43 -50.97 2.69
N ARG A 3 -15.55 -49.75 3.24
CA ARG A 3 -15.24 -48.38 2.74
C ARG A 3 -16.36 -47.43 3.16
N LEU A 4 -16.33 -46.86 4.37
CA LEU A 4 -15.60 -45.67 4.83
C LEU A 4 -16.01 -44.38 4.08
N ALA A 5 -16.72 -43.54 4.81
CA ALA A 5 -17.05 -42.16 4.48
C ALA A 5 -15.81 -41.27 4.66
N GLU A 6 -15.50 -40.46 3.65
CA GLU A 6 -14.45 -39.44 3.72
C GLU A 6 -14.89 -38.29 4.62
N GLY A 7 -14.07 -38.03 5.64
CA GLY A 7 -14.18 -36.91 6.56
C GLY A 7 -13.73 -35.62 5.90
N ALA A 8 -14.48 -34.56 6.18
CA ALA A 8 -14.17 -33.19 5.83
C ALA A 8 -13.04 -32.64 6.74
N GLU A 9 -12.02 -32.11 6.07
CA GLU A 9 -11.30 -30.86 6.36
C GLU A 9 -10.82 -30.62 7.80
N ASP A 10 -9.56 -31.01 8.06
CA ASP A 10 -8.76 -30.46 9.15
C ASP A 10 -7.35 -30.14 8.61
N ALA A 11 -7.01 -28.85 8.51
CA ALA A 11 -5.64 -28.38 8.25
C ALA A 11 -5.44 -26.94 8.78
N GLU A 12 -5.10 -26.89 10.06
CA GLU A 12 -4.14 -25.97 10.69
C GLU A 12 -4.34 -24.45 10.54
N ARG A 13 -5.12 -23.91 11.47
CA ARG A 13 -5.10 -22.50 11.87
C ARG A 13 -3.97 -22.28 12.89
N LEU A 14 -2.84 -21.71 12.46
CA LEU A 14 -1.72 -21.39 13.34
C LEU A 14 -2.05 -20.24 14.33
N PRO A 15 -1.73 -20.36 15.63
CA PRO A 15 -1.93 -19.29 16.59
C PRO A 15 -0.82 -18.22 16.50
N PHE A 16 -1.22 -16.94 16.47
CA PHE A 16 -0.35 -15.78 16.48
C PHE A 16 0.33 -15.62 17.86
N GLN A 17 1.63 -15.94 17.96
CA GLN A 17 2.43 -15.68 19.16
C GLN A 17 2.87 -14.21 19.21
N HIS A 18 2.44 -13.48 20.26
CA HIS A 18 3.11 -12.25 20.68
C HIS A 18 4.40 -12.64 21.40
N GLY A 19 5.54 -12.32 20.79
CA GLY A 19 6.85 -12.36 21.46
C GLY A 19 7.05 -11.09 22.27
N GLU A 20 6.77 -11.15 23.57
CA GLU A 20 7.30 -10.21 24.56
C GLU A 20 8.70 -10.69 24.95
N ASN A 21 9.73 -9.87 24.72
CA ASN A 21 10.91 -9.68 25.59
C ASN A 21 11.98 -8.82 24.89
N GLY A 22 12.08 -7.57 25.30
CA GLY A 22 13.23 -6.68 25.05
C GLY A 22 13.48 -5.84 26.29
N SER A 23 14.60 -6.09 26.96
CA SER A 23 15.05 -5.42 28.19
C SER A 23 15.25 -3.91 28.04
N PRO A 24 15.21 -3.13 29.14
CA PRO A 24 15.22 -1.67 29.09
C PRO A 24 16.64 -1.13 28.91
N MET A 25 16.82 -0.19 27.99
CA MET A 25 18.03 0.63 27.87
C MET A 25 17.75 2.03 28.44
N ASP A 26 18.62 2.46 29.35
CA ASP A 26 18.63 3.75 30.01
C ASP A 26 18.46 4.94 29.05
N ALA A 27 17.45 5.77 29.30
CA ALA A 27 17.29 7.07 28.66
C ALA A 27 17.27 8.15 29.74
N GLN A 28 18.36 8.92 29.81
CA GLN A 28 18.44 10.17 30.56
C GLN A 28 17.32 11.11 30.10
N ALA A 29 16.47 11.51 31.05
CA ALA A 29 15.43 12.50 30.85
C ALA A 29 16.08 13.90 30.71
N GLN A 30 15.89 14.51 29.54
CA GLN A 30 16.04 15.95 29.35
C GLN A 30 14.64 16.49 29.06
N GLU A 31 14.09 17.25 30.01
CA GLU A 31 12.76 17.83 29.93
C GLU A 31 12.69 18.88 28.80
N ALA A 32 11.98 18.55 27.72
CA ALA A 32 11.47 19.52 26.77
C ALA A 32 9.95 19.64 26.98
N GLN A 33 9.52 20.77 27.54
CA GLN A 33 8.10 21.15 27.59
C GLN A 33 7.56 21.27 26.16
N MET A 34 6.67 20.35 25.78
CA MET A 34 5.77 20.53 24.65
C MET A 34 4.35 20.69 25.18
N ASP A 35 3.79 21.87 24.90
CA ASP A 35 2.42 22.29 25.16
C ASP A 35 1.44 21.37 24.42
N VAL A 36 0.80 20.45 25.14
CA VAL A 36 -0.28 19.62 24.63
C VAL A 36 -1.57 20.44 24.65
N GLY A 37 -1.78 21.19 23.58
CA GLY A 37 -3.08 21.79 23.26
C GLY A 37 -4.16 20.72 23.09
N ASP A 38 -4.98 20.59 24.12
CA ASP A 38 -6.37 20.11 24.17
C ASP A 38 -6.88 19.31 22.95
N LEU A 39 -6.74 17.99 23.01
CA LEU A 39 -7.49 17.06 22.17
C LEU A 39 -8.91 16.89 22.72
N SER A 40 -9.78 17.84 22.37
CA SER A 40 -11.22 17.73 22.66
C SER A 40 -11.89 16.74 21.70
N MET A 41 -12.10 15.51 22.17
CA MET A 41 -12.94 14.51 21.54
C MET A 41 -14.40 14.99 21.43
N GLY A 42 -14.94 14.92 20.22
CA GLY A 42 -16.34 14.56 19.97
C GLY A 42 -17.41 15.33 20.73
N ALA A 43 -17.47 16.66 20.59
CA ALA A 43 -18.61 17.43 21.06
C ALA A 43 -19.82 17.17 20.14
N THR A 44 -20.77 16.34 20.60
CA THR A 44 -22.17 16.41 20.17
C THR A 44 -22.62 17.88 20.20
N PRO A 45 -23.36 18.42 19.20
CA PRO A 45 -23.69 19.84 19.17
C PRO A 45 -24.77 20.13 20.23
N GLY A 46 -24.31 20.29 21.47
CA GLY A 46 -25.06 20.90 22.54
C GLY A 46 -25.44 22.31 22.09
N LYS A 47 -26.76 22.50 22.04
CA LYS A 47 -27.54 23.73 21.84
C LYS A 47 -26.87 24.97 22.46
N LYS A 48 -25.83 25.52 21.83
CA LYS A 48 -25.25 26.83 22.17
C LYS A 48 -26.07 27.92 21.49
N GLY A 49 -26.43 28.90 22.31
CA GLY A 49 -27.47 29.89 22.08
C GLY A 49 -27.55 30.42 20.66
N LYS A 50 -28.78 30.54 20.18
CA LYS A 50 -29.17 31.28 18.99
C LYS A 50 -28.83 32.76 19.21
N LYS A 51 -27.54 33.12 19.13
CA LYS A 51 -27.18 34.47 18.73
C LYS A 51 -27.81 34.62 17.35
N ASN A 52 -28.69 35.60 17.25
CA ASN A 52 -29.49 35.90 16.09
C ASN A 52 -28.56 36.41 14.98
N ASN A 53 -27.67 35.54 14.50
CA ASN A 53 -26.86 35.81 13.34
C ASN A 53 -27.86 35.76 12.19
N GLY A 54 -28.21 36.94 11.68
CA GLY A 54 -29.29 37.12 10.73
C GLY A 54 -29.12 36.30 9.44
N PRO A 55 -30.02 36.47 8.46
CA PRO A 55 -30.01 35.71 7.20
C PRO A 55 -28.64 35.70 6.49
N GLU A 56 -27.79 36.69 6.75
CA GLU A 56 -26.40 36.77 6.27
C GLU A 56 -25.49 35.66 6.80
N ALA A 57 -25.55 35.31 8.09
CA ALA A 57 -24.67 34.27 8.62
C ALA A 57 -25.06 32.86 8.17
N GLU A 58 -26.35 32.64 7.91
CA GLU A 58 -26.81 31.41 7.27
C GLU A 58 -26.34 31.31 5.82
N ARG A 59 -26.32 32.43 5.08
CA ARG A 59 -25.73 32.51 3.73
C ARG A 59 -24.23 32.20 3.76
N VAL A 60 -23.46 32.86 4.63
CA VAL A 60 -22.01 32.62 4.77
C VAL A 60 -21.71 31.14 5.10
N ARG A 61 -22.50 30.50 5.97
CA ARG A 61 -22.34 29.07 6.26
C ARG A 61 -22.60 28.18 5.04
N LYS A 62 -23.68 28.47 4.30
CA LYS A 62 -24.01 27.75 3.06
C LYS A 62 -22.94 27.92 1.99
N ASP A 63 -22.41 29.12 1.82
CA ASP A 63 -21.40 29.42 0.80
C ASP A 63 -20.05 28.79 1.16
N ASN A 64 -19.66 28.83 2.44
CA ASN A 64 -18.48 28.09 2.91
C ASN A 64 -18.63 26.58 2.68
N HIS A 65 -19.81 26.01 2.97
CA HIS A 65 -20.03 24.58 2.73
C HIS A 65 -19.91 24.21 1.24
N LYS A 66 -20.46 25.03 0.35
CA LYS A 66 -20.30 24.86 -1.11
C LYS A 66 -18.85 24.96 -1.55
N GLU A 67 -18.10 25.91 -1.01
CA GLU A 67 -16.69 26.11 -1.34
C GLU A 67 -15.84 24.92 -0.90
N VAL A 68 -16.09 24.38 0.29
CA VAL A 68 -15.42 23.17 0.79
C VAL A 68 -15.67 21.99 -0.14
N GLU A 69 -16.91 21.75 -0.54
CA GLU A 69 -17.24 20.64 -1.44
C GLU A 69 -16.70 20.86 -2.86
N ARG A 70 -16.70 22.10 -3.36
CA ARG A 70 -16.06 22.45 -4.64
C ARG A 70 -14.58 22.07 -4.62
N ARG A 71 -13.84 22.51 -3.60
CA ARG A 71 -12.41 22.17 -3.45
C ARG A 71 -12.18 20.66 -3.36
N ARG A 72 -13.01 19.94 -2.61
CA ARG A 72 -12.94 18.48 -2.53
C ARG A 72 -13.10 17.84 -3.91
N ARG A 73 -14.10 18.28 -4.70
CA ARG A 73 -14.32 17.76 -6.06
C ARG A 73 -13.18 18.08 -7.02
N GLU A 74 -12.55 19.24 -6.86
CA GLU A 74 -11.38 19.64 -7.64
C GLU A 74 -10.17 18.78 -7.29
N GLN A 75 -9.89 18.56 -6.02
CA GLN A 75 -8.82 17.66 -5.56
C GLN A 75 -9.00 16.25 -6.12
N ILE A 76 -10.22 15.69 -6.06
CA ILE A 76 -10.52 14.39 -6.66
C ILE A 76 -10.28 14.40 -8.17
N SER A 77 -10.71 15.47 -8.85
CA SER A 77 -10.55 15.57 -10.30
C SER A 77 -9.09 15.69 -10.72
N LEU A 78 -8.27 16.40 -9.94
CA LEU A 78 -6.82 16.48 -10.14
C LEU A 78 -6.17 15.11 -9.96
N GLY A 79 -6.47 14.40 -8.88
CA GLY A 79 -5.92 13.05 -8.66
C GLY A 79 -6.28 12.07 -9.78
N ILE A 80 -7.49 12.12 -10.33
CA ILE A 80 -7.88 11.28 -11.47
C ILE A 80 -7.13 11.69 -12.75
N ALA A 81 -6.89 12.99 -12.96
CA ALA A 81 -6.11 13.46 -14.11
C ALA A 81 -4.64 13.01 -14.01
N GLU A 82 -4.03 13.06 -12.84
CA GLU A 82 -2.67 12.54 -12.60
C GLU A 82 -2.59 11.03 -12.85
N LEU A 83 -3.57 10.25 -12.36
CA LEU A 83 -3.65 8.81 -12.64
C LEU A 83 -3.68 8.52 -14.15
N SER A 84 -4.40 9.32 -14.94
CA SER A 84 -4.49 9.11 -16.39
C SER A 84 -3.16 9.28 -17.13
N GLN A 85 -2.19 10.01 -16.57
CA GLN A 85 -0.89 10.23 -17.21
C GLN A 85 0.06 9.04 -17.07
N ILE A 86 -0.09 8.27 -15.99
CA ILE A 86 0.80 7.14 -15.67
C ILE A 86 0.21 5.78 -16.07
N VAL A 87 -1.11 5.72 -16.28
CA VAL A 87 -1.80 4.50 -16.69
C VAL A 87 -1.79 4.41 -18.22
N PRO A 88 -1.23 3.34 -18.81
CA PRO A 88 -1.22 3.15 -20.26
C PRO A 88 -2.62 3.19 -20.87
N GLY A 89 -2.74 3.80 -22.04
CA GLY A 89 -3.99 3.85 -22.80
C GLY A 89 -5.07 4.75 -22.19
N CYS A 90 -4.75 5.54 -21.16
CA CYS A 90 -5.62 6.58 -20.64
C CYS A 90 -5.19 7.95 -21.17
N ASP A 91 -6.15 8.74 -21.63
CA ASP A 91 -5.95 10.15 -21.98
C ASP A 91 -6.90 11.02 -21.13
N PRO A 92 -6.39 12.03 -20.39
CA PRO A 92 -7.19 12.89 -19.52
C PRO A 92 -8.33 13.63 -20.23
N LYS A 93 -8.27 13.82 -21.56
CA LYS A 93 -9.27 14.57 -22.33
C LYS A 93 -10.38 13.70 -22.90
N SER A 94 -10.13 12.42 -23.14
CA SER A 94 -11.06 11.53 -23.86
C SER A 94 -11.53 10.34 -23.02
N THR A 95 -10.81 9.98 -21.96
CA THR A 95 -11.12 8.80 -21.15
C THR A 95 -12.00 9.16 -19.96
N ASN A 96 -13.10 8.42 -19.79
CA ASN A 96 -14.02 8.64 -18.67
C ASN A 96 -13.34 8.39 -17.32
N LYS A 97 -13.66 9.20 -16.29
CA LYS A 97 -13.09 9.08 -14.93
C LYS A 97 -13.20 7.65 -14.37
N SER A 98 -14.37 7.01 -14.50
CA SER A 98 -14.57 5.62 -14.04
C SER A 98 -13.72 4.61 -14.81
N ALA A 99 -13.48 4.84 -16.10
CA ALA A 99 -12.63 3.99 -16.91
C ALA A 99 -11.15 4.16 -16.51
N ILE A 100 -10.68 5.38 -16.26
CA ILE A 100 -9.33 5.66 -15.75
C ILE A 100 -9.09 4.90 -14.44
N VAL A 101 -10.01 4.99 -13.47
CA VAL A 101 -9.88 4.26 -12.19
C VAL A 101 -9.85 2.75 -12.42
N GLY A 102 -10.73 2.22 -13.27
CA GLY A 102 -10.75 0.79 -13.59
C GLY A 102 -9.47 0.30 -14.27
N SER A 103 -8.93 1.07 -15.21
CA SER A 103 -7.66 0.77 -15.89
C SER A 103 -6.48 0.88 -14.94
N ALA A 104 -6.47 1.84 -14.01
CA ALA A 104 -5.43 1.97 -12.99
C ALA A 104 -5.36 0.72 -12.10
N VAL A 105 -6.50 0.20 -11.66
CA VAL A 105 -6.56 -1.03 -10.85
C VAL A 105 -5.97 -2.21 -11.61
N ARG A 106 -6.35 -2.40 -12.88
CA ARG A 106 -5.80 -3.48 -13.72
C ARG A 106 -4.29 -3.32 -13.92
N TYR A 107 -3.84 -2.10 -14.21
CA TYR A 107 -2.44 -1.83 -14.45
C TYR A 107 -1.57 -2.11 -13.21
N ILE A 108 -2.05 -1.78 -12.00
CA ILE A 108 -1.38 -2.14 -10.75
C ILE A 108 -1.26 -3.67 -10.61
N GLN A 109 -2.32 -4.42 -10.92
CA GLN A 109 -2.28 -5.88 -10.87
C GLN A 109 -1.28 -6.45 -11.89
N GLU A 110 -1.25 -5.90 -13.10
CA GLU A 110 -0.29 -6.29 -14.13
C GLU A 110 1.15 -5.99 -13.70
N LEU A 111 1.43 -4.82 -13.14
CA LEU A 111 2.75 -4.48 -12.61
C LEU A 111 3.22 -5.47 -11.54
N ARG A 112 2.33 -5.87 -10.63
CA ARG A 112 2.65 -6.89 -9.61
C ARG A 112 2.96 -8.25 -10.22
N ASN A 113 2.18 -8.67 -11.22
CA ASN A 113 2.42 -9.95 -11.91
C ASN A 113 3.72 -9.90 -12.72
N ASN A 114 4.01 -8.77 -13.37
CA ASN A 114 5.25 -8.55 -14.12
C ASN A 114 6.47 -8.58 -13.19
N GLU A 115 6.37 -7.96 -12.01
CA GLU A 115 7.43 -8.01 -11.01
C GLU A 115 7.70 -9.43 -10.52
N GLN A 116 6.65 -10.20 -10.21
CA GLN A 116 6.78 -11.61 -9.85
C GLN A 116 7.46 -12.43 -10.96
N SER A 117 7.01 -12.26 -12.20
CA SER A 117 7.57 -12.98 -13.34
C SER A 117 9.02 -12.57 -13.63
N ASN A 118 9.39 -11.31 -13.40
CA ASN A 118 10.76 -10.84 -13.52
C ASN A 118 11.67 -11.46 -12.44
N ILE A 119 11.19 -11.57 -11.20
CA ILE A 119 11.93 -12.24 -10.12
C ILE A 119 12.17 -13.71 -10.47
N GLU A 120 11.16 -14.42 -10.99
CA GLU A 120 11.28 -15.82 -11.39
C GLU A 120 12.29 -16.00 -12.53
N LYS A 121 12.19 -15.18 -13.58
CA LYS A 121 13.15 -15.20 -14.71
C LYS A 121 14.57 -14.93 -14.26
N TRP A 122 14.77 -13.86 -13.49
CA TRP A 122 16.08 -13.49 -12.99
C TRP A 122 16.67 -14.58 -12.09
N THR A 123 15.85 -15.17 -11.22
CA THR A 123 16.28 -16.27 -10.35
C THR A 123 16.72 -17.49 -11.15
N LEU A 124 15.95 -17.86 -12.18
CA LEU A 124 16.29 -18.98 -13.05
C LEU A 124 17.58 -18.71 -13.83
N GLU A 125 17.69 -17.54 -14.47
CA GLU A 125 18.89 -17.13 -15.20
C GLU A 125 20.13 -17.15 -14.31
N LYS A 126 20.00 -16.63 -13.09
CA LYS A 126 21.08 -16.65 -12.09
C LYS A 126 21.50 -18.08 -11.75
N LEU A 127 20.57 -18.97 -11.43
CA LEU A 127 20.88 -20.37 -11.10
C LEU A 127 21.58 -21.09 -12.26
N LEU A 128 21.13 -20.85 -13.50
CA LEU A 128 21.76 -21.43 -14.69
C LEU A 128 23.17 -20.89 -14.92
N MET A 129 23.38 -19.58 -14.71
CA MET A 129 24.71 -18.98 -14.81
C MET A 129 25.66 -19.51 -13.72
N ASP A 130 25.18 -19.60 -12.48
CA ASP A 130 25.95 -20.14 -11.35
C ASP A 130 26.36 -21.60 -11.61
N GLN A 131 25.45 -22.42 -12.14
CA GLN A 131 25.76 -23.80 -12.54
C GLN A 131 26.83 -23.86 -13.63
N ALA A 132 26.67 -23.09 -14.70
CA ALA A 132 27.64 -23.05 -15.80
C ALA A 132 29.02 -22.56 -15.33
N MET A 133 29.05 -21.58 -14.41
CA MET A 133 30.29 -21.08 -13.83
C MET A 133 31.00 -22.15 -12.99
N ASN A 134 30.27 -22.89 -12.16
CA ASN A 134 30.82 -24.00 -11.37
C ASN A 134 31.37 -25.10 -12.28
N ASP A 135 30.67 -25.45 -13.36
CA ASP A 135 31.11 -26.47 -14.31
C ASP A 135 32.41 -26.05 -15.03
N LEU A 136 32.52 -24.79 -15.43
CA LEU A 136 33.74 -24.24 -16.03
C LEU A 136 34.92 -24.20 -15.05
N GLN A 137 34.67 -23.83 -13.78
CA GLN A 137 35.69 -23.87 -12.73
C GLN A 137 36.20 -25.30 -12.50
N ALA A 138 35.31 -26.28 -12.43
CA ALA A 138 35.67 -27.68 -12.29
C ALA A 138 36.52 -28.19 -13.47
N GLN A 139 36.19 -27.79 -14.70
CA GLN A 139 36.98 -28.12 -15.90
C GLN A 139 38.38 -27.49 -15.88
N LEU A 140 38.49 -26.23 -15.45
CA LEU A 140 39.78 -25.55 -15.30
C LEU A 140 40.66 -26.24 -14.24
N GLU A 141 40.08 -26.60 -13.10
CA GLU A 141 40.81 -27.35 -12.07
C GLU A 141 41.26 -28.72 -12.54
N ALA A 142 40.40 -29.46 -13.25
CA ALA A 142 40.74 -30.77 -13.80
C ALA A 142 41.90 -30.65 -14.82
N THR A 143 41.78 -29.72 -15.77
CA THR A 143 42.82 -29.47 -16.77
C THR A 143 44.13 -29.03 -16.12
N ARG A 144 44.07 -28.20 -15.08
CA ARG A 144 45.26 -27.80 -14.33
C ARG A 144 45.95 -28.99 -13.67
N ARG A 145 45.18 -29.89 -13.03
CA ARG A 145 45.75 -31.12 -12.42
C ARG A 145 46.36 -32.07 -13.44
N GLU A 146 45.85 -32.12 -14.67
CA GLU A 146 46.42 -32.95 -15.74
C GLU A 146 47.75 -32.40 -16.30
N ASN A 147 47.98 -31.10 -16.17
CA ASN A 147 49.20 -30.43 -16.66
C ASN A 147 50.26 -30.18 -15.56
N GLU A 148 49.96 -30.53 -14.31
CA GLU A 148 50.92 -30.59 -13.19
C GLU A 148 51.53 -31.99 -13.10
#